data_AF-A0A5X4G3X5-F1
#
_entry.id   AF-A0A5X4G3X5-F1
#
_cell.length_a   1.000
_cell.length_b   1.000
_cell.length_c   1.000
_cell.angle_alpha   90.00
_cell.angle_beta   90.00
_cell.angle_gamma   90.00
#
_symmetry.space_group_name_H-M   'P 1'
#
loop_
_entity.id
_entity.type
_entity.pdbx_description
1 polymer ?
#
loop_
_entity_poly.entity_id
_entity_poly.type
_entity_poly.pdbx_seq_one_letter_code
_entity_poly.pdbx_strand_id
1 'polypeptide(L)'
;AMNVDVGGTLTEKIAALRKSVASGGQQIMGPTVHIGSESVNTLTMMLDTIDLLAELAQQCASHSHPSVGTPTNAGAFNQTAVKAGQTRSKYQNIIA
;
A
#
# COMPACT_ATOMS: atom_id res chain seq x y z
N ALA A 1 24.90 -5.34 -25.56
CA ALA A 1 23.54 -4.90 -25.21
C ALA A 1 23.27 -3.61 -25.96
N MET A 2 22.06 -3.40 -26.48
CA MET A 2 21.68 -2.11 -27.03
C MET A 2 21.16 -1.26 -25.86
N ASN A 3 21.86 -0.18 -25.53
CA ASN A 3 21.39 0.80 -24.55
C ASN A 3 20.64 1.90 -25.29
N VAL A 4 19.38 2.12 -24.92
CA VAL A 4 18.56 3.23 -25.42
C VAL A 4 18.31 4.15 -24.23
N ASP A 5 18.88 5.35 -24.29
CA ASP A 5 18.71 6.38 -23.28
C ASP A 5 17.88 7.54 -23.84
N VAL A 6 16.94 8.04 -23.04
CA VAL A 6 16.13 9.21 -23.37
C VAL A 6 16.55 10.33 -22.41
N GLY A 7 17.21 11.36 -22.93
CA GLY A 7 17.70 12.50 -22.13
C GLY A 7 16.63 13.54 -21.75
N GLY A 8 15.37 13.30 -22.11
CA GLY A 8 14.23 14.20 -21.87
C GLY A 8 12.98 13.43 -21.41
N THR A 9 11.82 14.09 -21.43
CA THR A 9 10.55 13.46 -21.06
C THR A 9 10.11 12.45 -22.12
N LEU A 10 9.77 11.24 -21.70
CA LEU A 10 9.12 10.23 -22.53
C LEU A 10 7.62 10.16 -22.18
N THR A 11 6.75 10.38 -23.16
CA THR A 11 5.30 10.12 -23.03
C THR A 11 4.93 9.00 -23.99
N GLU A 12 4.39 7.90 -23.46
CA GLU A 12 3.97 6.74 -24.25
C GLU A 12 2.44 6.60 -24.21
N LYS A 13 1.80 6.65 -25.39
CA LYS A 13 0.35 6.41 -25.53
C LYS A 13 0.12 5.09 -26.25
N ILE A 14 -0.40 4.09 -25.53
CA ILE A 14 -0.62 2.75 -26.05
C ILE A 14 -2.12 2.57 -26.30
N ALA A 15 -2.51 2.38 -27.56
CA ALA A 15 -3.93 2.26 -27.94
C ALA A 15 -4.55 0.90 -27.59
N ALA A 16 -3.71 -0.14 -27.46
CA ALA A 16 -4.13 -1.50 -27.15
C ALA A 16 -3.46 -1.96 -25.84
N LEU A 17 -2.84 -3.14 -25.84
CA LEU A 17 -2.22 -3.73 -24.66
C LEU A 17 -0.71 -3.47 -24.62
N ARG A 18 -0.20 -3.04 -23.46
CA ARG A 18 1.23 -3.15 -23.14
C ARG A 18 1.48 -4.50 -22.48
N LYS A 19 2.35 -5.33 -23.07
CA LYS A 19 2.84 -6.57 -22.44
C LYS A 19 4.35 -6.49 -22.24
N SER A 20 4.78 -6.46 -20.98
CA SER A 20 6.20 -6.51 -20.60
C SER A 20 6.55 -7.92 -20.15
N VAL A 21 7.56 -8.55 -20.78
CA VAL A 21 8.05 -9.89 -20.42
C VAL A 21 9.54 -9.80 -20.14
N ALA A 22 9.92 -9.95 -18.87
CA ALA A 22 11.30 -9.90 -18.42
C ALA A 22 11.64 -11.17 -17.63
N SER A 23 12.73 -11.85 -17.97
CA SER A 23 13.18 -13.07 -17.28
C SER A 23 13.75 -12.79 -15.88
N GLY A 24 14.36 -11.63 -15.68
CA GLY A 24 14.96 -11.20 -14.41
C GLY A 24 14.09 -10.26 -13.57
N GLY A 25 12.86 -9.99 -13.99
CA GLY A 25 11.95 -9.01 -13.36
C GLY A 25 11.97 -7.64 -14.03
N GLN A 26 11.01 -6.79 -13.63
CA GLN A 26 10.88 -5.42 -14.09
C GLN A 26 10.94 -4.47 -12.88
N GLN A 27 11.73 -3.41 -13.00
CA GLN A 27 11.81 -2.36 -11.98
C GLN A 27 11.20 -1.08 -12.53
N ILE A 28 10.33 -0.46 -11.74
CA ILE A 28 9.77 0.87 -12.00
C ILE A 28 10.22 1.72 -10.82
N MET A 29 11.12 2.68 -11.07
CA MET A 29 11.74 3.51 -10.05
C MET A 29 11.45 4.97 -10.33
N GLY A 30 10.86 5.65 -9.35
CA GLY A 30 10.54 7.06 -9.40
C GLY A 30 10.13 7.56 -8.02
N PRO A 31 10.06 8.88 -7.80
CA PRO A 31 9.63 9.45 -6.52
C PRO A 31 8.21 9.02 -6.15
N THR A 32 7.33 8.87 -7.14
CA THR A 32 5.98 8.32 -7.00
C THR A 32 5.70 7.37 -8.15
N VAL A 33 4.84 6.38 -7.89
CA VAL A 33 4.35 5.44 -8.90
C VAL A 33 2.83 5.49 -8.88
N HIS A 34 2.23 5.70 -10.05
CA HIS A 34 0.79 5.74 -10.22
C HIS A 34 0.32 4.52 -11.02
N ILE A 35 -0.53 3.70 -10.40
CA ILE A 35 -1.13 2.53 -11.05
C ILE A 35 -2.65 2.65 -10.90
N GLY A 36 -3.35 3.07 -11.95
CA GLY A 36 -4.79 3.19 -11.93
C GLY A 36 -5.30 4.28 -12.88
N SER A 37 -6.27 5.06 -12.43
CA SER A 37 -6.87 6.17 -13.18
C SER A 37 -6.43 7.51 -12.60
N GLU A 38 -6.69 8.61 -13.31
CA GLU A 38 -6.39 9.97 -12.84
C GLU A 38 -6.86 10.25 -11.39
N SER A 39 -7.95 9.63 -10.97
CA SER A 39 -8.53 9.78 -9.64
C SER A 39 -8.21 8.65 -8.65
N VAL A 40 -7.66 7.51 -9.09
CA VAL A 40 -7.43 6.32 -8.25
C VAL A 40 -6.03 5.77 -8.46
N ASN A 41 -5.22 5.75 -7.40
CA ASN A 41 -3.96 5.03 -7.38
C ASN A 41 -4.10 3.75 -6.52
N THR A 42 -3.86 2.60 -7.14
CA THR A 42 -3.88 1.28 -6.47
C THR A 42 -2.92 1.23 -5.29
N LEU A 43 -1.79 1.96 -5.35
CA LEU A 43 -0.86 2.01 -4.23
C LEU A 43 -1.45 2.78 -3.04
N THR A 44 -2.21 3.86 -3.28
CA THR A 44 -2.93 4.59 -2.21
C THR A 44 -3.98 3.70 -1.55
N MET A 45 -4.70 2.88 -2.31
CA MET A 45 -5.63 1.89 -1.75
C MET A 45 -4.95 0.92 -0.77
N MET A 46 -3.66 0.59 -0.96
CA MET A 46 -2.90 -0.21 0.00
C MET A 46 -2.68 0.54 1.31
N LEU A 47 -2.44 1.85 1.27
CA LEU A 47 -2.34 2.69 2.47
C LEU A 47 -3.69 2.73 3.20
N ASP A 48 -4.80 2.90 2.48
CA ASP A 48 -6.15 2.89 3.06
C ASP A 48 -6.47 1.52 3.70
N THR A 49 -6.02 0.44 3.07
CA THR A 49 -6.16 -0.91 3.63
C THR A 49 -5.36 -1.08 4.93
N ILE A 50 -4.18 -0.46 5.04
CA ILE A 50 -3.38 -0.47 6.28
C ILE A 50 -4.13 0.29 7.40
N ASP A 51 -4.79 1.40 7.08
CA ASP A 51 -5.61 2.15 8.05
C ASP A 51 -6.79 1.30 8.53
N LEU A 52 -7.49 0.65 7.60
CA LEU A 52 -8.62 -0.22 7.93
C LEU A 52 -8.19 -1.40 8.82
N LEU A 53 -6.99 -1.93 8.62
CA LEU A 53 -6.42 -2.95 9.52
C LEU A 53 -6.15 -2.41 10.92
N ALA A 54 -5.71 -1.16 11.05
CA ALA A 54 -5.53 -0.52 12.35
C ALA A 54 -6.87 -0.32 13.07
N GLU A 55 -7.89 0.15 12.34
CA GLU A 55 -9.25 0.32 12.86
C GLU A 55 -9.82 -1.02 13.32
N LEU A 56 -9.74 -2.06 12.49
CA LEU A 56 -10.23 -3.38 12.83
C LEU A 56 -9.55 -3.94 14.08
N ALA A 57 -8.23 -3.76 14.21
CA ALA A 57 -7.50 -4.18 15.40
C ALA A 57 -7.97 -3.44 16.67
N GLN A 58 -8.26 -2.14 16.58
CA GLN A 58 -8.81 -1.36 17.70
C GLN A 58 -10.23 -1.82 18.07
N GLN A 59 -11.08 -2.11 17.08
CA GLN A 59 -12.41 -2.66 17.31
C GLN A 59 -12.31 -4.02 18.03
N CYS A 60 -11.40 -4.90 17.63
CA CYS A 60 -11.15 -6.17 18.33
C CYS A 60 -10.65 -5.97 19.77
N ALA A 61 -9.77 -5.00 20.02
CA ALA A 61 -9.23 -4.71 21.34
C ALA A 61 -10.29 -4.19 22.33
N SER A 62 -11.25 -3.40 21.82
CA SER A 62 -12.30 -2.75 22.61
C SER A 62 -13.61 -3.53 22.67
N HIS A 63 -13.76 -4.56 21.84
CA HIS A 63 -14.90 -5.47 21.87
C HIS A 63 -15.07 -6.05 23.28
N SER A 64 -16.31 -6.13 23.76
CA SER A 64 -16.60 -6.73 25.06
C SER A 64 -17.98 -7.38 25.09
N HIS A 65 -18.16 -8.32 26.00
CA HIS A 65 -19.48 -8.87 26.34
C HIS A 65 -19.86 -8.50 27.79
N PRO A 66 -21.15 -8.29 28.11
CA PRO A 66 -21.58 -7.83 29.44
C PRO A 66 -21.08 -8.65 30.64
N SER A 67 -20.89 -9.96 30.49
CA SER A 67 -20.47 -10.87 31.57
C SER A 67 -19.01 -11.32 31.50
N VAL A 68 -18.32 -11.06 30.39
CA VAL A 68 -16.94 -11.52 30.15
C VAL A 68 -15.95 -10.35 30.17
N GLY A 69 -16.41 -9.14 29.85
CA GLY A 69 -15.55 -7.97 29.68
C GLY A 69 -14.83 -7.99 28.32
N THR A 70 -13.74 -7.24 28.23
CA THR A 70 -12.86 -7.15 27.05
C THR A 70 -12.01 -8.41 26.89
N PRO A 71 -11.50 -8.70 25.68
CA PRO A 71 -10.68 -9.89 25.46
C PRO A 71 -9.36 -9.81 26.23
N THR A 72 -8.89 -10.94 26.73
CA THR A 72 -7.64 -11.04 27.52
C THR A 72 -6.38 -10.70 26.72
N ASN A 73 -6.47 -10.71 25.39
CA ASN A 73 -5.42 -10.33 24.45
C ASN A 73 -5.62 -8.92 23.85
N ALA A 74 -6.45 -8.05 24.44
CA ALA A 74 -6.67 -6.67 23.97
C ALA A 74 -5.37 -5.90 23.75
N GLY A 75 -4.37 -6.09 24.62
CA GLY A 75 -3.04 -5.48 24.45
C GLY A 75 -2.34 -5.89 23.15
N ALA A 76 -2.48 -7.17 22.73
CA ALA A 76 -1.92 -7.65 21.47
C ALA A 76 -2.62 -7.03 20.25
N PHE A 77 -3.94 -6.86 20.30
CA PHE A 77 -4.69 -6.17 19.25
C PHE A 77 -4.29 -4.69 19.13
N ASN A 78 -4.17 -3.98 20.25
CA ASN A 78 -3.67 -2.60 20.24
C ASN A 78 -2.24 -2.51 19.65
N GLN A 79 -1.38 -3.48 19.95
CA GLN A 79 -0.05 -3.55 19.38
C GLN A 79 -0.08 -3.76 17.86
N THR A 80 -1.05 -4.51 17.33
CA THR A 80 -1.27 -4.66 15.88
C THR A 80 -1.67 -3.33 15.24
N ALA A 81 -2.56 -2.55 15.86
CA ALA A 81 -2.92 -1.22 15.37
C ALA A 81 -1.69 -0.28 15.28
N VAL A 82 -0.83 -0.31 16.29
CA VAL A 82 0.44 0.45 16.28
C VAL A 82 1.36 -0.01 15.14
N LYS A 83 1.50 -1.32 14.92
CA LYS A 83 2.31 -1.86 13.82
C LYS A 83 1.76 -1.47 12.45
N ALA A 84 0.44 -1.41 12.30
CA ALA A 84 -0.19 -0.94 11.07
C ALA A 84 0.18 0.54 10.82
N GLY A 85 0.07 1.41 11.83
CA GLY A 85 0.49 2.81 11.72
C GLY A 85 1.97 2.98 11.36
N GLN A 86 2.86 2.19 11.95
CA GLN A 86 4.29 2.18 11.58
C GLN A 86 4.51 1.73 10.13
N THR A 87 3.76 0.72 9.69
CA THR A 87 3.81 0.20 8.31
C THR A 87 3.34 1.25 7.31
N ARG A 88 2.26 1.97 7.62
CA ARG A 88 1.81 3.11 6.82
C ARG A 88 2.90 4.17 6.69
N SER A 89 3.45 4.63 7.81
CA SER A 89 4.47 5.69 7.82
C SER A 89 5.70 5.32 6.98
N LYS A 90 6.06 4.03 6.93
CA LYS A 90 7.15 3.52 6.10
C LYS A 90 6.88 3.69 4.60
N TYR A 91 5.64 3.52 4.15
CA TYR A 91 5.31 3.49 2.71
C TYR A 91 4.64 4.75 2.18
N GLN A 92 4.07 5.59 3.05
CA GLN A 92 3.31 6.77 2.63
C GLN A 92 4.13 7.73 1.75
N ASN A 93 5.42 7.92 2.04
CA ASN A 93 6.30 8.83 1.29
C ASN A 93 6.78 8.27 -0.06
N ILE A 94 6.50 6.99 -0.35
CA ILE A 94 6.86 6.33 -1.61
C ILE A 94 5.63 6.26 -2.54
N ILE A 95 4.44 6.18 -1.94
CA ILE A 95 3.18 5.95 -2.62
C ILE A 95 2.42 7.25 -2.90
N ALA A 96 2.44 8.19 -1.94
CA ALA A 96 1.71 9.47 -1.99
C ALA A 96 2.58 10.61 -2.52
#